data_AF-A0A2R6LRC4-F1
#
_entry.id   AF-A0A2R6LRC4-F1
#
_cell.length_a   1.000
_cell.length_b   1.000
_cell.length_c   1.000
_cell.angle_alpha   90.00
_cell.angle_beta   90.00
_cell.angle_gamma   90.00
#
_symmetry.space_group_name_H-M   'P 1'
#
loop_
_entity.id
_entity.type
_entity.pdbx_description
1 polymer ?
#
loop_
_entity_poly.entity_id
_entity_poly.type
_entity_poly.pdbx_seq_one_letter_code
_entity_poly.pdbx_strand_id
1 'polypeptide(L)'
;EIYGIIQEASDIGVEDVFIDLLDTANVSYDDVNKLCRGTNATPEDLTETRLYTTEDGFELGTWDDEKRQAYIQERVNGDGDDHLSNLDKLQFLRYRYEKGQAVQNYVEKWDVDDDLRELAGRLADVTGDDTYTRVLGDRDITSY
;
A
#
# COMPACT_ATOMS: atom_id res chain seq x y z
N GLU A 1 4.18 -40.36 -11.83
CA GLU A 1 4.48 -38.95 -12.15
C GLU A 1 3.40 -38.10 -11.49
N ILE A 2 3.75 -37.36 -10.44
CA ILE A 2 2.86 -36.31 -9.95
C ILE A 2 3.33 -35.07 -10.71
N TYR A 3 2.56 -34.67 -11.71
CA TYR A 3 2.78 -33.40 -12.39
C TYR A 3 2.70 -32.31 -11.32
N GLY A 4 3.85 -31.81 -10.90
CA GLY A 4 3.95 -30.54 -10.20
C GLY A 4 3.46 -29.50 -11.19
N ILE A 5 2.19 -29.11 -11.05
CA ILE A 5 1.71 -27.87 -11.63
C ILE A 5 2.54 -26.82 -10.92
N ILE A 6 3.58 -26.34 -11.60
CA ILE A 6 4.19 -25.08 -11.27
C ILE A 6 3.02 -24.10 -11.44
N GLN A 7 2.41 -23.67 -10.34
CA GLN A 7 1.60 -22.46 -10.36
C GLN A 7 2.57 -21.40 -10.88
N GLU A 8 2.35 -20.92 -12.10
CA GLU A 8 2.94 -19.67 -12.55
C GLU A 8 2.60 -18.67 -11.46
N ALA A 9 3.61 -18.25 -10.71
CA ALA A 9 3.53 -17.18 -9.74
C ALA A 9 2.87 -15.99 -10.46
N SER A 10 1.66 -15.62 -10.04
CA SER A 10 0.96 -14.47 -10.62
C SER A 10 1.80 -13.22 -10.37
N ASP A 11 1.84 -12.28 -11.33
CA ASP A 11 2.51 -10.99 -11.13
C ASP A 11 1.85 -10.12 -10.04
N ILE A 12 0.72 -10.57 -9.49
CA ILE A 12 -0.02 -9.93 -8.39
C ILE A 12 0.78 -10.04 -7.08
N GLY A 13 1.20 -8.89 -6.54
CA GLY A 13 1.98 -8.78 -5.31
C GLY A 13 1.16 -8.37 -4.08
N VAL A 14 1.87 -8.01 -3.00
CA VAL A 14 1.28 -7.59 -1.72
C VAL A 14 0.41 -6.34 -1.88
N GLU A 15 0.85 -5.38 -2.70
CA GLU A 15 0.11 -4.13 -2.94
C GLU A 15 -1.23 -4.41 -3.63
N ASP A 16 -1.24 -5.25 -4.67
CA ASP A 16 -2.46 -5.60 -5.40
C ASP A 16 -3.46 -6.35 -4.51
N VAL A 17 -3.00 -7.33 -3.72
CA VAL A 17 -3.86 -8.03 -2.75
C VAL A 17 -4.46 -7.05 -1.74
N PHE A 18 -3.69 -6.06 -1.29
CA PHE A 18 -4.21 -5.06 -0.36
C PHE A 18 -5.25 -4.14 -1.00
N ILE A 19 -5.07 -3.75 -2.27
CA ILE A 19 -6.09 -2.98 -3.01
C ILE A 19 -7.39 -3.77 -3.10
N ASP A 20 -7.33 -5.06 -3.43
CA ASP A 20 -8.51 -5.92 -3.50
C ASP A 20 -9.20 -6.07 -2.13
N LEU A 21 -8.42 -6.11 -1.05
CA LEU A 21 -8.95 -6.13 0.32
C LEU A 21 -9.69 -4.83 0.68
N LEU A 22 -9.19 -3.67 0.24
CA LEU A 22 -9.85 -2.38 0.44
C LEU A 22 -11.19 -2.28 -0.30
N ASP A 23 -11.29 -2.85 -1.49
CA ASP A 23 -12.53 -2.89 -2.28
C ASP A 23 -13.53 -3.96 -1.78
N THR A 24 -13.08 -4.86 -0.91
CA THR A 24 -13.92 -5.94 -0.38
C THR A 24 -14.83 -5.45 0.75
N ALA A 25 -16.14 -5.49 0.52
CA ALA A 25 -17.13 -5.17 1.54
C ALA A 25 -17.15 -6.20 2.69
N ASN A 26 -17.11 -5.71 3.94
CA ASN A 26 -17.06 -6.54 5.15
C ASN A 26 -15.87 -7.53 5.16
N VAL A 27 -14.70 -7.03 4.76
CA VAL A 27 -13.45 -7.78 4.67
C VAL A 27 -13.12 -8.55 5.97
N SER A 28 -12.55 -9.75 5.78
CA SER A 28 -12.18 -10.64 6.87
C SER A 28 -10.86 -11.37 6.59
N TYR A 29 -10.34 -12.07 7.60
CA TYR A 29 -9.15 -12.91 7.44
C TYR A 29 -9.35 -14.05 6.40
N ASP A 30 -10.58 -14.50 6.17
CA ASP A 30 -10.84 -15.51 5.13
C ASP A 30 -10.60 -14.92 3.73
N ASP A 31 -10.89 -13.63 3.54
CA ASP A 31 -10.65 -12.92 2.28
C ASP A 31 -9.15 -12.70 2.05
N VAL A 32 -8.37 -12.42 3.09
CA VAL A 32 -6.89 -12.41 3.01
C VAL A 32 -6.38 -13.75 2.50
N ASN A 33 -6.84 -14.86 3.08
CA ASN A 33 -6.43 -16.20 2.64
C ASN A 33 -6.88 -16.51 1.21
N LYS A 34 -8.06 -16.05 0.80
CA LYS A 34 -8.56 -16.26 -0.56
C LYS A 34 -7.76 -15.45 -1.58
N LEU A 35 -7.51 -14.18 -1.32
CA LEU A 35 -6.82 -13.28 -2.24
C LEU A 35 -5.32 -13.59 -2.33
N CYS A 36 -4.70 -14.12 -1.27
CA CYS A 36 -3.33 -14.62 -1.33
C CYS A 36 -3.19 -15.94 -2.13
N ARG A 37 -4.29 -16.68 -2.38
CA ARG A 37 -4.20 -17.96 -3.12
C ARG A 37 -3.90 -17.72 -4.59
N GLY A 38 -2.70 -18.13 -5.00
CA GLY A 38 -2.27 -18.01 -6.40
C GLY A 38 -1.66 -16.66 -6.75
N THR A 39 -1.36 -15.83 -5.75
CA THR A 39 -0.57 -14.59 -5.90
C THR A 39 0.83 -14.78 -5.34
N ASN A 40 1.69 -13.77 -5.50
CA ASN A 40 3.02 -13.75 -4.89
C ASN A 40 3.01 -13.18 -3.46
N ALA A 41 1.83 -12.89 -2.92
CA ALA A 41 1.66 -12.39 -1.56
C ALA A 41 1.17 -13.51 -0.63
N THR A 42 1.67 -13.48 0.60
CA THR A 42 1.20 -14.36 1.68
C THR A 42 0.55 -13.55 2.80
N PRO A 43 -0.34 -14.16 3.61
CA PRO A 43 -0.87 -13.50 4.80
C PRO A 43 0.23 -13.04 5.78
N GLU A 44 1.36 -13.74 5.80
CA GLU A 44 2.54 -13.38 6.60
C GLU A 44 3.14 -12.06 6.10
N ASP A 45 3.37 -11.91 4.79
CA ASP A 45 3.88 -10.65 4.21
C ASP A 45 3.00 -9.45 4.57
N LEU A 46 1.68 -9.62 4.51
CA LEU A 46 0.72 -8.58 4.90
C LEU A 46 0.75 -8.29 6.40
N THR A 47 0.96 -9.29 7.26
CA THR A 47 1.09 -9.09 8.71
C THR A 47 2.41 -8.38 9.05
N GLU A 48 3.51 -8.78 8.42
CA GLU A 48 4.84 -8.22 8.63
C GLU A 48 4.92 -6.75 8.22
N THR A 49 4.22 -6.38 7.15
CA THR A 49 4.07 -5.00 6.66
C THR A 49 2.95 -4.21 7.35
N ARG A 50 2.29 -4.81 8.36
CA ARG A 50 1.17 -4.19 9.11
C ARG A 50 0.01 -3.73 8.20
N LEU A 51 -0.31 -4.52 7.17
CA LEU A 51 -1.46 -4.31 6.29
C LEU A 51 -2.78 -4.83 6.88
N TYR A 52 -2.74 -5.67 7.91
CA TYR A 52 -3.92 -5.98 8.73
C TYR A 52 -3.52 -6.37 10.14
N THR A 53 -4.51 -6.39 11.04
CA THR A 53 -4.39 -7.00 12.37
C THR A 53 -5.60 -7.89 12.66
N THR A 54 -5.41 -8.86 13.56
CA THR A 54 -6.47 -9.72 14.11
C THR A 54 -6.51 -9.65 15.65
N GLU A 55 -5.77 -8.73 16.27
CA GLU A 55 -5.59 -8.67 17.73
C GLU A 55 -6.89 -8.31 18.46
N ASP A 56 -7.66 -7.34 17.94
CA ASP A 56 -8.91 -6.84 18.53
C ASP A 56 -10.12 -7.01 17.58
N GLY A 57 -10.01 -7.96 16.67
CA GLY A 57 -10.88 -8.08 15.49
C GLY A 57 -10.09 -7.92 14.21
N PHE A 58 -10.71 -8.26 13.06
CA PHE A 58 -10.06 -8.06 11.77
C PHE A 58 -10.17 -6.60 11.35
N GLU A 59 -9.05 -5.96 11.09
CA GLU A 59 -8.97 -4.59 10.59
C GLU A 59 -7.79 -4.46 9.61
N LEU A 60 -7.97 -3.63 8.57
CA LEU A 60 -6.91 -3.30 7.61
C LEU A 60 -6.06 -2.15 8.15
N GLY A 61 -4.73 -2.30 8.07
CA GLY A 61 -3.79 -1.26 8.45
C GLY A 61 -3.59 -0.26 7.31
N THR A 62 -4.32 0.86 7.37
CA THR A 62 -4.24 1.93 6.38
C THR A 62 -3.41 3.13 6.88
N TRP A 63 -3.53 4.28 6.22
CA TRP A 63 -2.80 5.50 6.55
C TRP A 63 -3.06 6.03 7.97
N ASP A 64 -4.21 5.69 8.57
CA ASP A 64 -4.63 6.12 9.91
C ASP A 64 -4.33 5.10 11.02
N ASP A 65 -3.88 3.90 10.68
CA ASP A 65 -3.49 2.88 11.67
C ASP A 65 -2.15 3.23 12.33
N GLU A 66 -2.13 3.34 13.65
CA GLU A 66 -0.96 3.77 14.41
C GLU A 66 0.21 2.78 14.28
N LYS A 67 -0.07 1.47 14.24
CA LYS A 67 0.98 0.43 14.13
C LYS A 67 1.60 0.44 12.74
N ARG A 68 0.80 0.64 11.70
CA ARG A 68 1.26 0.80 10.31
C ARG A 68 2.07 2.07 10.15
N GLN A 69 1.61 3.20 10.69
CA GLN A 69 2.38 4.44 10.61
C GLN A 69 3.69 4.38 11.38
N ALA A 70 3.75 3.65 12.51
CA ALA A 70 5.00 3.40 13.21
C ALA A 70 5.97 2.55 12.35
N TYR A 71 5.48 1.48 11.72
CA TYR A 71 6.24 0.63 10.81
C TYR A 71 6.86 1.42 9.64
N ILE A 72 6.06 2.28 8.99
CA ILE A 72 6.53 3.07 7.85
C ILE A 72 7.53 4.14 8.31
N GLN A 73 7.23 4.86 9.40
CA GLN A 73 8.13 5.90 9.91
C GLN A 73 9.50 5.36 10.34
N GLU A 74 9.56 4.17 10.92
CA GLU A 74 10.83 3.51 11.23
C GLU A 74 11.69 3.33 9.98
N ARG A 75 11.08 2.86 8.88
CA ARG A 75 11.77 2.64 7.60
C ARG A 75 12.16 3.93 6.89
N VAL A 76 11.28 4.93 6.88
CA VAL A 76 11.57 6.25 6.30
C VAL A 76 12.79 6.91 6.94
N ASN A 77 12.99 6.68 8.25
CA ASN A 77 14.07 7.30 9.04
C ASN A 77 15.28 6.36 9.27
N GLY A 78 15.22 5.11 8.82
CA GLY A 78 16.30 4.13 9.00
C GLY A 78 17.46 4.35 8.02
N ASP A 79 18.66 3.93 8.42
CA ASP A 79 19.89 3.90 7.59
C ASP A 79 19.97 2.64 6.68
N GLY A 80 18.97 1.77 6.72
CA GLY A 80 18.93 0.50 5.97
C GLY A 80 18.25 0.63 4.63
N ASP A 81 18.80 -0.05 3.61
CA ASP A 81 18.34 -0.10 2.22
C ASP A 81 17.01 -0.88 2.03
N ASP A 82 16.14 -0.90 3.05
CA ASP A 82 14.78 -1.41 2.91
C ASP A 82 13.99 -0.40 2.08
N HIS A 83 13.98 -0.63 0.76
CA HIS A 83 13.21 0.16 -0.18
C HIS A 83 11.74 0.14 0.25
N LEU A 84 11.25 1.30 0.70
CA LEU A 84 9.83 1.53 0.93
C LEU A 84 9.04 1.12 -0.31
N SER A 85 8.01 0.31 -0.11
CA SER A 85 7.05 0.00 -1.16
C SER A 85 6.35 1.27 -1.63
N ASN A 86 5.74 1.23 -2.82
CA ASN A 86 4.97 2.37 -3.31
C ASN A 86 3.76 2.62 -2.39
N LEU A 87 3.16 1.56 -1.85
CA LEU A 87 2.11 1.64 -0.84
C LEU A 87 2.57 2.35 0.44
N ASP A 88 3.76 2.03 0.95
CA ASP A 88 4.30 2.69 2.16
C ASP A 88 4.52 4.18 1.92
N LYS A 89 5.08 4.54 0.76
CA LYS A 89 5.27 5.96 0.37
C LYS A 89 3.93 6.68 0.37
N LEU A 90 2.90 6.12 -0.26
CA LEU A 90 1.57 6.76 -0.37
C LEU A 90 0.87 6.90 0.97
N GLN A 91 0.84 5.85 1.79
CA GLN A 91 0.22 5.92 3.11
C GLN A 91 0.97 6.91 4.01
N PHE A 92 2.29 6.99 3.92
CA PHE A 92 3.08 7.98 4.66
C PHE A 92 2.79 9.41 4.23
N LEU A 93 2.75 9.68 2.92
CA LEU A 93 2.43 11.00 2.38
C LEU A 93 1.03 11.43 2.80
N ARG A 94 0.06 10.51 2.71
CA ARG A 94 -1.33 10.75 3.16
C ARG A 94 -1.40 11.07 4.65
N TYR A 95 -0.73 10.29 5.49
CA TYR A 95 -0.63 10.53 6.93
C TYR A 95 -0.03 11.91 7.24
N ARG A 96 1.10 12.26 6.61
CA ARG A 96 1.74 13.58 6.81
C ARG A 96 0.84 14.72 6.36
N TYR A 97 0.14 14.55 5.24
CA TYR A 97 -0.81 15.53 4.73
C TYR A 97 -1.94 15.79 5.73
N GLU A 98 -2.51 14.72 6.31
CA GLU A 98 -3.52 14.84 7.38
C GLU A 98 -2.99 15.62 8.59
N LYS A 99 -1.73 15.40 8.97
CA LYS A 99 -1.09 16.12 10.08
C LYS A 99 -0.63 17.53 9.74
N GLY A 100 -0.93 18.04 8.53
CA GLY A 100 -0.50 19.37 8.08
C GLY A 100 1.02 19.50 7.90
N GLN A 101 1.72 18.38 7.71
CA GLN A 101 3.17 18.34 7.55
C GLN A 101 3.56 18.42 6.08
N ALA A 102 4.73 18.98 5.79
CA ALA A 102 5.23 19.07 4.43
C ALA A 102 5.50 17.67 3.82
N VAL A 103 4.96 17.45 2.62
CA VAL A 103 5.12 16.21 1.84
C VAL A 103 6.07 16.38 0.65
N GLN A 104 6.28 17.61 0.17
CA GLN A 104 7.03 17.90 -1.06
C GLN A 104 8.47 17.38 -1.03
N ASN A 105 9.17 17.56 0.10
CA ASN A 105 10.54 17.04 0.26
C ASN A 105 10.63 15.52 0.03
N TYR A 106 9.59 14.76 0.35
CA TYR A 106 9.56 13.31 0.17
C TYR A 106 9.17 12.94 -1.28
N VAL A 107 8.22 13.66 -1.86
CA VAL A 107 7.85 13.55 -3.28
C VAL A 107 9.07 13.77 -4.18
N GLU A 108 9.86 14.81 -3.91
CA GLU A 108 11.10 15.09 -4.64
C GLU A 108 12.18 14.02 -4.37
N LYS A 109 12.33 13.57 -3.13
CA LYS A 109 13.33 12.57 -2.73
C LYS A 109 13.09 11.19 -3.37
N TRP A 110 11.84 10.77 -3.46
CA TRP A 110 11.48 9.41 -3.91
C TRP A 110 11.26 9.27 -5.40
N ASP A 111 11.43 10.36 -6.16
CA ASP A 111 11.28 10.43 -7.62
C ASP A 111 9.98 9.76 -8.09
N VAL A 112 8.84 10.45 -7.89
CA VAL A 112 7.52 9.92 -8.21
C VAL A 112 7.43 9.48 -9.67
N ASP A 113 7.41 8.17 -9.88
CA ASP A 113 7.28 7.48 -11.15
C ASP A 113 5.81 7.20 -11.52
N ASP A 114 5.59 6.53 -12.65
CA ASP A 114 4.26 6.20 -13.15
C ASP A 114 3.58 5.09 -12.33
N ASP A 115 4.33 4.12 -11.79
CA ASP A 115 3.78 3.02 -10.97
C ASP A 115 3.26 3.56 -9.63
N LEU A 116 3.99 4.49 -9.00
CA LEU A 116 3.55 5.17 -7.79
C LEU A 116 2.28 5.99 -8.02
N ARG A 117 2.15 6.65 -9.18
CA ARG A 117 0.93 7.40 -9.54
C ARG A 117 -0.23 6.47 -9.86
N GLU A 118 0.02 5.37 -10.55
CA GLU A 118 -1.00 4.37 -10.84
C GLU A 118 -1.56 3.78 -9.55
N LEU A 119 -0.70 3.41 -8.59
CA LEU A 119 -1.14 2.94 -7.28
C LEU A 119 -1.92 4.01 -6.51
N ALA A 120 -1.53 5.28 -6.59
CA ALA A 120 -2.28 6.38 -5.98
C ALA A 120 -3.69 6.52 -6.55
N GLY A 121 -3.85 6.37 -7.87
CA GLY A 121 -5.15 6.34 -8.54
C GLY A 121 -6.01 5.17 -8.05
N ARG A 122 -5.45 3.96 -8.03
CA ARG A 122 -6.15 2.77 -7.52
C ARG A 122 -6.59 2.93 -6.05
N LEU A 123 -5.72 3.47 -5.19
CA LEU A 123 -6.06 3.77 -3.80
C LEU A 123 -7.20 4.79 -3.70
N ALA A 124 -7.15 5.88 -4.48
CA ALA A 124 -8.21 6.88 -4.49
C ALA A 124 -9.55 6.27 -4.93
N ASP A 125 -9.55 5.41 -5.96
CA ASP A 125 -10.76 4.76 -6.46
C ASP A 125 -11.39 3.81 -5.42
N VAL A 126 -10.60 2.94 -4.78
CA VAL A 126 -11.14 1.95 -3.83
C VAL A 126 -11.47 2.53 -2.45
N THR A 127 -10.81 3.61 -2.04
CA THR A 127 -11.07 4.26 -0.74
C THR A 127 -12.01 5.47 -0.83
N GLY A 128 -12.18 6.04 -2.03
CA GLY A 128 -12.84 7.34 -2.23
C GLY A 128 -12.01 8.53 -1.73
N ASP A 129 -10.71 8.35 -1.50
CA ASP A 129 -9.82 9.39 -0.98
C ASP A 129 -8.85 9.93 -2.05
N ASP A 130 -9.29 10.99 -2.74
CA ASP A 130 -8.49 11.72 -3.73
C ASP A 130 -7.19 12.33 -3.15
N THR A 131 -7.02 12.34 -1.83
CA THR A 131 -5.79 12.83 -1.21
C THR A 131 -4.58 12.00 -1.64
N TYR A 132 -4.75 10.71 -1.92
CA TYR A 132 -3.68 9.83 -2.40
C TYR A 132 -3.04 10.34 -3.71
N THR A 133 -3.83 10.89 -4.63
CA THR A 133 -3.32 11.48 -5.86
C THR A 133 -2.82 12.91 -5.62
N ARG A 134 -3.55 13.68 -4.81
CA ARG A 134 -3.23 15.09 -4.52
C ARG A 134 -1.86 15.28 -3.87
N VAL A 135 -1.43 14.38 -2.99
CA VAL A 135 -0.14 14.49 -2.28
C VAL A 135 1.07 14.37 -3.22
N LEU A 136 0.90 13.74 -4.39
CA LEU A 136 1.95 13.62 -5.40
C LEU A 136 2.09 14.87 -6.28
N GLY A 137 1.17 15.82 -6.15
CA GLY A 137 1.11 17.03 -6.97
C GLY A 137 0.31 16.82 -8.27
N ASP A 138 -0.48 17.84 -8.62
CA ASP A 138 -1.28 17.84 -9.84
C ASP A 138 -0.36 18.01 -11.06
N ARG A 139 -0.38 17.05 -11.99
CA ARG A 139 0.27 17.20 -13.29
C ARG A 139 -0.66 17.95 -14.24
N ASP A 140 -1.06 19.17 -13.90
CA ASP A 140 -1.53 20.11 -14.91
C ASP A 140 -0.31 20.62 -15.70
N ILE A 141 0.24 19.71 -16.52
CA ILE A 141 1.09 20.04 -17.66
C ILE A 141 0.18 19.97 -18.88
N THR A 142 -0.83 20.83 -18.91
CA THR A 142 -1.46 21.30 -20.15
C THR A 142 -1.49 22.81 -20.18
N SER A 143 -0.33 23.43 -19.99
CA SER A 143 -0.09 24.82 -20.38
C SER A 143 1.04 24.87 -21.41
N TYR A 144 0.69 24.64 -22.68
CA TYR A 144 1.45 25.05 -23.86
C TYR A 144 0.50 25.50 -24.96
#